data_AF-A0A935C2Y9-F1
#
_entry.id   AF-A0A935C2Y9-F1
#
_cell.length_a   1.000
_cell.length_b   1.000
_cell.length_c   1.000
_cell.angle_alpha   90.00
_cell.angle_beta   90.00
_cell.angle_gamma   90.00
#
_symmetry.space_group_name_H-M   'P 1'
#
loop_
_entity.id
_entity.type
_entity.pdbx_description
1 polymer ?
#
loop_
_entity_poly.entity_id
_entity_poly.type
_entity_poly.pdbx_seq_one_letter_code
_entity_poly.pdbx_strand_id
1 'polypeptide(L)'
;MDTIKELFYGNIHPFERDIKKDSESDRLAKLILRHDAALKATMNESEIELFGKFKDAVTELNCLNECEGFINGFRLGIRLMVEALHTEE
;
A
#
# COMPACT_ATOMS: atom_id res chain seq x y z
N MET A 1 -7.82 13.36 19.77
CA MET A 1 -6.72 13.41 18.77
C MET A 1 -7.13 14.46 17.75
N ASP A 2 -6.33 15.51 17.59
CA ASP A 2 -6.63 16.64 16.69
C ASP A 2 -5.94 16.37 15.34
N THR A 3 -6.67 15.78 14.39
CA THR A 3 -6.14 15.32 13.10
C THR A 3 -5.37 16.41 12.34
N ILE A 4 -5.78 17.68 12.45
CA ILE A 4 -5.12 18.80 11.76
C ILE A 4 -3.77 19.12 12.40
N LYS A 5 -3.68 19.09 13.74
CA LYS A 5 -2.40 19.26 14.43
C LYS A 5 -1.45 18.09 14.17
N GLU A 6 -1.97 16.86 14.21
CA GLU A 6 -1.16 15.67 13.92
C GLU A 6 -0.62 15.69 12.48
N LEU A 7 -1.40 16.21 11.53
CA LEU A 7 -0.91 16.44 10.16
C LEU A 7 0.16 17.54 10.12
N PHE A 8 -0.03 18.67 10.80
CA PHE A 8 0.93 19.78 10.83
C PHE A 8 2.29 19.36 11.37
N TYR A 9 2.31 18.53 12.42
CA TYR A 9 3.54 18.01 13.01
C TYR A 9 4.10 16.78 12.27
N GLY A 10 3.42 16.31 11.22
CA GLY A 10 3.87 15.17 10.42
C GLY A 10 3.69 13.81 11.10
N ASN A 11 2.81 13.68 12.10
CA ASN A 11 2.56 12.42 12.80
C ASN A 11 1.65 11.46 12.02
N ILE A 12 0.98 11.95 10.95
CA ILE A 12 0.18 11.14 10.04
C ILE A 12 1.03 10.78 8.82
N HIS A 13 1.27 9.48 8.64
CA HIS A 13 2.09 8.94 7.56
C HIS A 13 1.25 8.02 6.67
N PRO A 14 0.56 8.54 5.64
CA PRO A 14 -0.37 7.75 4.83
C PRO A 14 0.28 6.57 4.08
N PHE A 15 1.58 6.68 3.83
CA PHE A 15 2.38 5.67 3.15
C PHE A 15 2.86 4.56 4.12
N GLU A 16 3.00 4.87 5.40
CA GLU A 16 3.44 3.88 6.39
C GLU A 16 2.23 3.08 6.86
N ARG A 17 2.21 1.80 6.49
CA ARG A 17 1.19 0.86 6.97
C ARG A 17 1.83 -0.13 7.91
N ASP A 18 1.43 -0.06 9.18
CA ASP A 18 1.72 -1.12 10.12
C ASP A 18 0.94 -2.38 9.74
N ILE A 19 1.65 -3.42 9.33
CA ILE A 19 1.07 -4.75 9.19
C ILE A 19 0.93 -5.33 10.60
N LYS A 20 -0.30 -5.37 11.11
CA LYS A 20 -0.59 -6.02 12.38
C LYS A 20 -0.20 -7.49 12.31
N LYS A 21 0.53 -7.95 13.33
CA LYS A 21 0.89 -9.37 13.47
C LYS A 21 -0.35 -10.25 13.42
N ASP A 22 -0.26 -11.37 12.71
CA ASP A 22 -1.31 -12.37 12.51
C ASP A 22 -2.56 -11.86 11.78
N SER A 23 -2.52 -10.64 11.22
CA SER A 23 -3.52 -10.17 10.26
C SER A 23 -3.48 -10.99 8.97
N GLU A 24 -4.56 -10.91 8.18
CA GLU A 24 -4.59 -11.53 6.86
C GLU A 24 -3.44 -11.03 5.96
N SER A 25 -3.10 -9.74 6.03
CA SER A 25 -1.95 -9.17 5.32
C SER A 25 -0.62 -9.79 5.76
N ASP A 26 -0.40 -9.99 7.07
CA ASP A 26 0.80 -10.65 7.60
C ASP A 26 0.90 -12.12 7.14
N ARG A 27 -0.22 -12.85 7.18
CA ARG A 27 -0.30 -14.25 6.73
C ARG A 27 0.01 -14.38 5.24
N LEU A 28 -0.54 -13.49 4.42
CA LEU A 28 -0.28 -13.44 2.98
C LEU A 28 1.17 -13.04 2.70
N ALA A 29 1.71 -12.04 3.40
CA ALA A 29 3.12 -11.66 3.26
C ALA A 29 4.07 -12.83 3.58
N LYS A 30 3.82 -13.55 4.67
CA LYS A 30 4.56 -14.78 5.03
C LYS A 30 4.41 -15.88 3.97
N LEU A 31 3.23 -16.01 3.35
CA LEU A 31 3.02 -16.98 2.25
C LEU A 31 3.82 -16.59 1.01
N ILE A 32 3.82 -15.30 0.63
CA ILE A 32 4.62 -14.77 -0.48
C ILE A 32 6.10 -15.06 -0.25
N LEU A 33 6.62 -14.80 0.95
CA LEU A 33 8.03 -15.08 1.28
C LEU A 33 8.39 -16.57 1.16
N ARG A 34 7.49 -17.47 1.60
CA ARG A 34 7.70 -18.91 1.45
C ARG A 34 7.72 -19.34 -0.01
N HIS A 35 6.82 -18.81 -0.83
CA HIS A 35 6.80 -19.10 -2.26
C HIS A 35 7.99 -18.49 -3.00
N ASP A 36 8.42 -17.28 -2.65
CA ASP A 36 9.63 -16.64 -3.19
C ASP A 36 10.86 -17.50 -2.94
N ALA A 37 11.04 -17.99 -1.71
CA ALA A 37 12.17 -18.86 -1.35
C ALA A 37 12.13 -20.20 -2.09
N ALA A 38 10.95 -20.84 -2.16
CA ALA A 38 10.79 -22.10 -2.88
C ALA A 38 11.06 -21.95 -4.38
N LEU A 39 10.60 -20.87 -4.99
CA LEU A 39 10.79 -20.60 -6.41
C LEU A 39 12.26 -20.32 -6.73
N LYS A 40 12.93 -19.47 -5.93
CA LYS A 40 14.36 -19.18 -6.08
C LYS A 40 15.24 -20.43 -5.99
N ALA A 41 14.87 -21.40 -5.14
CA ALA A 41 15.61 -22.66 -5.03
C ALA A 41 15.56 -23.53 -6.30
N THR A 42 14.61 -23.27 -7.20
CA THR A 42 14.47 -23.98 -8.49
C THR A 42 15.10 -23.26 -9.67
N MET A 43 15.53 -22.01 -9.47
CA MET A 43 16.02 -21.11 -10.52
C MET A 43 17.55 -21.11 -10.57
N ASN A 44 18.10 -20.86 -11.76
CA ASN A 44 19.51 -20.53 -11.93
C ASN A 44 19.78 -19.02 -11.65
N GLU A 45 21.05 -18.62 -11.63
CA GLU A 45 21.44 -17.24 -11.27
C GLU A 45 20.81 -16.17 -12.18
N SER A 46 20.74 -16.40 -13.48
CA SER A 46 20.15 -15.45 -14.44
C SER A 46 18.63 -15.33 -14.29
N GLU A 47 17.95 -16.44 -13.97
CA GLU A 47 16.53 -16.45 -13.67
C GLU A 47 16.23 -15.73 -12.35
N ILE A 48 17.08 -15.89 -11.33
CA ILE A 48 16.97 -15.18 -10.05
C ILE A 48 17.12 -13.68 -10.26
N GLU A 49 18.09 -13.24 -11.08
CA GLU A 49 18.28 -11.81 -11.40
C GLU A 49 17.06 -11.23 -12.12
N LEU A 50 16.56 -11.94 -13.16
CA LEU A 50 15.39 -11.53 -13.91
C LEU A 50 14.14 -11.47 -13.02
N PHE A 51 13.95 -12.48 -12.16
CA PHE A 51 12.83 -12.52 -11.22
C PHE A 51 12.92 -11.39 -10.17
N GLY A 52 14.13 -11.02 -9.74
CA GLY A 52 14.36 -9.83 -8.92
C GLY A 52 13.86 -8.57 -9.60
N LYS A 53 14.31 -8.30 -10.83
CA LYS A 53 13.87 -7.13 -11.62
C LYS A 53 12.36 -7.12 -11.85
N PHE A 54 11.76 -8.28 -12.09
CA PHE A 54 10.31 -8.42 -12.21
C PHE A 54 9.58 -8.01 -10.92
N LYS A 55 10.04 -8.49 -9.75
CA LYS A 55 9.47 -8.11 -8.46
C LYS A 55 9.62 -6.62 -8.16
N ASP A 56 10.77 -6.04 -8.51
CA ASP A 56 11.00 -4.61 -8.34
C ASP A 56 10.00 -3.80 -9.18
N ALA A 57 9.82 -4.16 -10.46
CA ALA A 57 8.85 -3.52 -11.35
C ALA A 57 7.40 -3.67 -10.87
N VAL A 58 7.01 -4.85 -10.36
CA VAL A 58 5.69 -5.06 -9.75
C VAL A 58 5.52 -4.21 -8.49
N THR A 59 6.56 -4.08 -7.67
CA THR A 59 6.53 -3.26 -6.45
C THR A 59 6.35 -1.79 -6.80
N GLU A 60 7.11 -1.28 -7.77
CA GLU A 60 6.99 0.11 -8.24
C GLU A 60 5.58 0.39 -8.82
N LEU A 61 5.05 -0.51 -9.65
CA LEU A 61 3.68 -0.41 -10.17
C LEU A 61 2.64 -0.38 -9.04
N ASN A 62 2.80 -1.26 -8.04
CA ASN A 62 1.89 -1.26 -6.88
C ASN A 62 1.97 0.04 -6.09
N CYS A 63 3.17 0.60 -5.86
CA CYS A 63 3.31 1.90 -5.21
C CYS A 63 2.60 3.02 -5.97
N LEU A 64 2.70 3.04 -7.31
CA LEU A 64 1.99 3.99 -8.16
C LEU A 64 0.46 3.84 -8.03
N ASN A 65 -0.04 2.61 -8.14
CA ASN A 65 -1.46 2.31 -8.00
C ASN A 65 -2.01 2.68 -6.61
N GLU A 66 -1.24 2.42 -5.55
CA GLU A 66 -1.62 2.79 -4.18
C GLU A 66 -1.66 4.30 -3.99
N CYS A 67 -0.70 5.04 -4.55
CA CYS A 67 -0.70 6.50 -4.54
C CYS A 67 -1.90 7.07 -5.29
N GLU A 68 -2.19 6.56 -6.50
CA GLU A 68 -3.35 6.97 -7.28
C GLU A 68 -4.66 6.64 -6.55
N GLY A 69 -4.76 5.44 -5.97
CA GLY A 69 -5.90 5.03 -5.15
C GLY A 69 -6.12 5.96 -3.95
N PHE A 70 -5.04 6.36 -3.26
CA PHE A 70 -5.11 7.32 -2.17
C PHE A 70 -5.62 8.69 -2.63
N ILE A 71 -5.07 9.24 -3.72
CA ILE A 71 -5.49 10.53 -4.29
C ILE A 71 -6.98 10.48 -4.68
N ASN A 72 -7.40 9.43 -5.38
CA ASN A 72 -8.77 9.26 -5.83
C ASN A 72 -9.73 9.12 -4.64
N GLY A 73 -9.37 8.30 -3.64
CA GLY A 73 -10.13 8.12 -2.41
C GLY A 73 -10.26 9.42 -1.61
N PHE A 74 -9.17 10.19 -1.47
CA PHE A 74 -9.18 11.47 -0.77
C PHE A 74 -10.08 12.50 -1.45
N ARG A 75 -9.96 12.63 -2.79
CA ARG A 75 -10.83 13.50 -3.60
C ARG A 75 -12.31 13.12 -3.47
N LEU A 76 -12.61 11.82 -3.52
CA LEU A 76 -13.97 11.32 -3.34
C LEU A 76 -14.50 11.66 -1.94
N GLY A 77 -13.70 11.43 -0.90
CA GLY A 77 -14.05 11.77 0.48
C GLY A 77 -14.42 13.25 0.64
N ILE A 78 -13.62 14.16 0.09
CA ILE A 78 -13.94 15.60 0.12
C ILE A 78 -15.25 15.90 -0.60
N ARG A 79 -15.47 15.35 -1.80
CA ARG A 79 -16.72 15.58 -2.56
C ARG A 79 -17.95 15.12 -1.77
N LEU A 80 -17.88 13.95 -1.14
CA LEU A 80 -18.97 13.43 -0.31
C LEU A 80 -19.22 14.31 0.93
N MET A 81 -18.18 14.82 1.58
CA MET A 81 -18.34 15.74 2.72
C MET A 81 -18.99 17.06 2.29
N VAL A 82 -18.56 17.63 1.17
CA VAL A 82 -19.13 18.87 0.62
C VAL A 82 -20.62 18.66 0.31
N GLU A 83 -20.97 17.57 -0.39
CA GLU A 83 -22.36 17.24 -0.70
C GLU A 83 -23.21 17.08 0.57
N ALA A 84 -22.71 16.34 1.56
CA ALA A 84 -23.43 16.11 2.82
C ALA A 84 -23.63 17.37 3.66
N LEU A 85 -22.75 18.37 3.53
CA LEU A 85 -22.89 19.67 4.20
C LEU A 85 -23.82 20.62 3.44
N HIS A 86 -24.03 20.41 2.14
CA HIS A 86 -25.04 21.11 1.34
C HIS A 86 -26.43 20.47 1.51
N THR A 87 -26.80 20.11 2.74
CA THR A 87 -28.21 19.87 3.08
C THR A 87 -29.03 21.08 2.67
N GLU A 88 -29.95 20.89 1.72
CA GLU A 88 -30.93 21.88 1.29
C GLU A 88 -31.65 22.46 2.52
N GLU A 89 -31.75 23.80 2.58
CA GLU A 89 -32.89 24.48 3.23
C GLU A 89 -34.16 24.28 2.38
#